data_AF-A0A7Y5TWZ2-F1
#
_entry.id   AF-A0A7Y5TWZ2-F1
#
_cell.length_a   1.000
_cell.length_b   1.000
_cell.length_c   1.000
_cell.angle_alpha   90.00
_cell.angle_beta   90.00
_cell.angle_gamma   90.00
#
_symmetry.space_group_name_H-M   'P 1'
#
loop_
_entity.id
_entity.type
_entity.pdbx_description
1 polymer ?
#
loop_
_entity_poly.entity_id
_entity_poly.type
_entity_poly.pdbx_seq_one_letter_code
_entity_poly.pdbx_strand_id
1 'polypeptide(L)'
;GGVSAIVVDDVDGTTLAELLVEAGPVESPVLVQIGAPGAAVRHSSSPTLLSDLFVRVGGAGVGKATRSLEINSNDVIGDHLWLWRADHGDGVGWTSNTAANGLVVNGSDVTMYGLFVEHYQEDQVRWAGNRGRTYMFQNEMPYDVPGQTEWMSGTTRGFAAYRVDDGVTRHEAWGLGSYCFFNRNPDVVAERAFQAPVGAGVRLRNMLTVSLGGGRGTIAHVINQSGPAAQKGATVQKLVSGP
;
A
#
# COMPACT_ATOMS: atom_id res chain seq x y z
N GLY A 1 -8.25 1.06 -20.24
CA GLY A 1 -8.30 2.25 -19.37
C GLY A 1 -9.72 2.75 -19.27
N GLY A 2 -10.05 3.48 -18.22
CA GLY A 2 -11.41 4.00 -17.97
C GLY A 2 -12.38 3.01 -17.32
N VAL A 3 -11.97 1.76 -17.13
CA VAL A 3 -12.79 0.67 -16.56
C VAL A 3 -11.93 -0.25 -15.70
N SER A 4 -12.55 -1.01 -14.81
CA SER A 4 -11.90 -2.12 -14.12
C SER A 4 -11.48 -3.19 -15.12
N ALA A 5 -10.27 -3.73 -14.97
CA ALA A 5 -9.80 -4.85 -15.77
C ALA A 5 -10.42 -6.17 -15.26
N ILE A 6 -10.54 -6.29 -13.94
CA ILE A 6 -11.12 -7.48 -13.29
C ILE A 6 -12.10 -7.02 -12.21
N VAL A 7 -13.30 -7.60 -12.24
CA VAL A 7 -14.28 -7.51 -11.17
C VAL A 7 -14.69 -8.92 -10.81
N VAL A 8 -14.50 -9.29 -9.54
CA VAL A 8 -14.95 -10.55 -8.96
C VAL A 8 -16.17 -10.26 -8.10
N ASP A 9 -17.24 -11.03 -8.29
CA ASP A 9 -18.44 -10.93 -7.46
C ASP A 9 -18.19 -11.43 -6.02
N ASP A 10 -19.09 -11.11 -5.09
CA ASP A 10 -19.00 -11.55 -3.67
C ASP A 10 -19.40 -13.03 -3.53
N VAL A 11 -18.58 -13.94 -4.08
CA VAL A 11 -18.84 -15.38 -4.18
C VAL A 11 -17.69 -16.22 -3.62
N ASP A 12 -18.01 -17.46 -3.23
CA ASP A 12 -17.06 -18.42 -2.72
C ASP A 12 -16.04 -18.88 -3.78
N GLY A 13 -14.82 -19.15 -3.35
CA GLY A 13 -13.87 -20.03 -4.03
C GLY A 13 -13.24 -19.50 -5.31
N THR A 14 -13.40 -18.21 -5.63
CA THR A 14 -12.73 -17.62 -6.81
C THR A 14 -11.22 -17.62 -6.60
N THR A 15 -10.45 -17.99 -7.63
CA THR A 15 -8.98 -17.89 -7.61
C THR A 15 -8.52 -17.05 -8.79
N LEU A 16 -7.75 -16.00 -8.52
CA LEU A 16 -6.98 -15.26 -9.53
C LEU A 16 -5.51 -15.61 -9.33
N ALA A 17 -4.86 -16.17 -10.35
CA ALA A 17 -3.48 -16.61 -10.27
C ALA A 17 -2.66 -16.26 -11.52
N GLU A 18 -1.39 -15.89 -11.33
CA GLU A 18 -0.40 -15.67 -12.39
C GLU A 18 -0.79 -14.56 -13.38
N LEU A 19 -1.24 -13.41 -12.86
CA LEU A 19 -1.74 -12.30 -13.67
C LEU A 19 -0.90 -11.04 -13.48
N LEU A 20 -0.54 -10.40 -14.60
CA LEU A 20 -0.12 -9.00 -14.63
C LEU A 20 -1.28 -8.15 -15.18
N VAL A 21 -1.78 -7.23 -14.36
CA VAL A 21 -2.80 -6.25 -14.76
C VAL A 21 -2.13 -4.91 -15.03
N GLU A 22 -2.24 -4.43 -16.26
CA GLU A 22 -1.62 -3.17 -16.69
C GLU A 22 -2.63 -2.04 -16.83
N ALA A 23 -2.32 -0.89 -16.24
CA ALA A 23 -3.16 0.29 -16.37
C ALA A 23 -3.05 0.90 -17.78
N GLY A 24 -4.19 1.29 -18.36
CA GLY A 24 -4.20 2.04 -19.63
C GLY A 24 -4.06 3.56 -19.44
N PRO A 25 -3.95 4.34 -20.53
CA PRO A 25 -3.72 5.79 -20.47
C PRO A 25 -4.92 6.60 -19.97
N VAL A 26 -6.13 6.05 -20.10
CA VAL A 26 -7.35 6.60 -19.49
C VAL A 26 -7.46 6.03 -18.07
N GLU A 27 -7.57 6.91 -17.08
CA GLU A 27 -7.61 6.54 -15.67
C GLU A 27 -8.76 5.60 -15.34
N SER A 28 -8.46 4.47 -14.71
CA SER A 28 -9.45 3.56 -14.14
C SER A 28 -9.67 3.87 -12.65
N PRO A 29 -10.92 3.99 -12.15
CA PRO A 29 -11.15 4.19 -10.72
C PRO A 29 -10.57 3.06 -9.85
N VAL A 30 -10.64 1.83 -10.33
CA VAL A 30 -10.02 0.64 -9.75
C VAL A 30 -9.60 -0.29 -10.90
N LEU A 31 -8.45 -0.97 -10.79
CA LEU A 31 -8.04 -1.96 -11.80
C LEU A 31 -8.58 -3.36 -11.50
N VAL A 32 -8.44 -3.81 -10.24
CA VAL A 32 -8.94 -5.10 -9.76
C VAL A 32 -9.85 -4.87 -8.55
N GLN A 33 -11.09 -5.32 -8.64
CA GLN A 33 -12.07 -5.23 -7.56
C GLN A 33 -12.54 -6.63 -7.13
N ILE A 34 -12.40 -6.95 -5.85
CA ILE A 34 -12.85 -8.22 -5.26
C ILE A 34 -14.05 -7.97 -4.37
N GLY A 35 -15.23 -8.37 -4.83
CA GLY A 35 -16.51 -8.07 -4.21
C GLY A 35 -16.99 -6.65 -4.51
N ALA A 36 -18.31 -6.45 -4.47
CA ALA A 36 -18.91 -5.13 -4.56
C ALA A 36 -18.70 -4.32 -3.26
N PRO A 37 -18.63 -2.98 -3.32
CA PRO A 37 -18.62 -2.14 -2.12
C PRO A 37 -19.81 -2.46 -1.20
N GLY A 38 -19.54 -2.63 0.09
CA GLY A 38 -20.55 -3.05 1.07
C GLY A 38 -20.77 -4.56 1.17
N ALA A 39 -19.96 -5.37 0.48
CA ALA A 39 -19.88 -6.81 0.71
C ALA A 39 -19.71 -7.12 2.21
N ALA A 40 -20.48 -8.08 2.69
CA ALA A 40 -20.55 -8.43 4.10
C ALA A 40 -20.62 -9.94 4.36
N VAL A 41 -20.71 -10.76 3.30
CA VAL A 41 -20.80 -12.22 3.39
C VAL A 41 -19.44 -12.78 3.82
N ARG A 42 -19.46 -13.86 4.60
CA ARG A 42 -18.26 -14.60 5.02
C ARG A 42 -17.98 -15.72 4.04
N HIS A 43 -16.72 -15.84 3.62
CA HIS A 43 -16.24 -16.87 2.69
C HIS A 43 -15.23 -17.80 3.37
N SER A 44 -15.22 -17.86 4.71
CA SER A 44 -14.18 -18.56 5.50
C SER A 44 -13.97 -20.05 5.18
N SER A 45 -14.96 -20.76 4.62
CA SER A 45 -14.83 -22.16 4.20
C SER A 45 -14.28 -22.33 2.78
N SER A 46 -14.37 -21.28 1.96
CA SER A 46 -13.95 -21.27 0.57
C SER A 46 -13.64 -19.83 0.14
N PRO A 47 -12.54 -19.24 0.66
CA PRO A 47 -12.23 -17.84 0.43
C PRO A 47 -11.84 -17.59 -1.04
N THR A 48 -11.93 -16.34 -1.47
CA THR A 48 -11.26 -15.93 -2.71
C THR A 48 -9.73 -15.88 -2.48
N LEU A 49 -8.96 -16.45 -3.40
CA LEU A 49 -7.50 -16.46 -3.40
C LEU A 49 -6.94 -15.58 -4.52
N LEU A 50 -5.98 -14.71 -4.19
CA LEU A 50 -5.16 -13.96 -5.12
C LEU A 50 -3.72 -14.46 -4.97
N SER A 51 -3.18 -15.12 -5.99
CA SER A 51 -1.82 -15.71 -5.96
C SER A 51 -0.99 -15.17 -7.11
N ASP A 52 0.22 -14.66 -6.88
CA ASP A 52 1.06 -14.12 -7.97
C ASP A 52 0.30 -13.10 -8.84
N LEU A 53 -0.41 -12.17 -8.19
CA LEU A 53 -1.15 -11.10 -8.84
C LEU A 53 -0.34 -9.82 -8.78
N PHE A 54 -0.03 -9.30 -9.96
CA PHE A 54 0.81 -8.14 -10.17
C PHE A 54 0.01 -7.02 -10.82
N VAL A 55 0.26 -5.78 -10.41
CA VAL A 55 -0.30 -4.60 -11.06
C VAL A 55 0.81 -3.64 -11.45
N ARG A 56 0.77 -3.14 -12.69
CA ARG A 56 1.68 -2.11 -13.19
C ARG A 56 0.92 -0.86 -13.63
N VAL A 57 1.30 0.30 -13.07
CA VAL A 57 0.78 1.62 -13.48
C VAL A 57 1.91 2.46 -14.09
N GLY A 58 2.01 2.44 -15.42
CA GLY A 58 3.06 3.13 -16.19
C GLY A 58 4.25 2.23 -16.54
N GLY A 59 5.36 2.82 -17.00
CA GLY A 59 6.63 2.14 -17.29
C GLY A 59 6.75 1.58 -18.70
N ALA A 60 5.64 1.10 -19.29
CA ALA A 60 5.55 0.69 -20.69
C ALA A 60 4.75 1.71 -21.55
N GLY A 61 4.66 2.95 -21.07
CA GLY A 61 3.76 3.98 -21.57
C GLY A 61 2.96 4.62 -20.44
N VAL A 62 2.07 5.55 -20.77
CA VAL A 62 1.20 6.19 -19.77
C VAL A 62 0.15 5.19 -19.28
N GLY A 63 0.12 4.96 -17.98
CA GLY A 63 -0.90 4.17 -17.29
C GLY A 63 -1.42 4.93 -16.07
N LYS A 64 -2.74 4.96 -15.85
CA LYS A 64 -3.34 5.69 -14.73
C LYS A 64 -4.43 4.86 -14.05
N ALA A 65 -4.47 4.90 -12.72
CA ALA A 65 -5.55 4.31 -11.95
C ALA A 65 -5.68 4.97 -10.58
N THR A 66 -6.88 5.25 -10.07
CA THR A 66 -7.00 5.75 -8.70
C THR A 66 -6.57 4.68 -7.70
N ARG A 67 -7.06 3.44 -7.84
CA ARG A 67 -6.70 2.28 -7.01
C ARG A 67 -6.25 1.11 -7.87
N SER A 68 -5.20 0.41 -7.47
CA SER A 68 -4.77 -0.80 -8.19
C SER A 68 -5.60 -2.03 -7.79
N LEU A 69 -5.76 -2.27 -6.49
CA LEU A 69 -6.54 -3.37 -5.95
C LEU A 69 -7.46 -2.87 -4.84
N GLU A 70 -8.75 -3.18 -4.95
CA GLU A 70 -9.76 -2.95 -3.92
C GLU A 70 -10.40 -4.27 -3.49
N ILE A 71 -10.31 -4.59 -2.20
CA ILE A 71 -10.85 -5.82 -1.61
C ILE A 71 -12.01 -5.46 -0.69
N ASN A 72 -13.22 -5.79 -1.13
CA ASN A 72 -14.45 -5.61 -0.38
C ASN A 72 -14.92 -6.90 0.29
N SER A 73 -14.75 -8.06 -0.38
CA SER A 73 -15.13 -9.36 0.19
C SER A 73 -14.35 -9.69 1.45
N ASN A 74 -15.02 -10.34 2.41
CA ASN A 74 -14.35 -10.85 3.60
C ASN A 74 -13.52 -12.10 3.26
N ASP A 75 -12.61 -12.48 4.17
CA ASP A 75 -11.85 -13.73 4.15
C ASP A 75 -10.87 -13.90 2.97
N VAL A 76 -10.72 -12.90 2.09
CA VAL A 76 -9.80 -12.96 0.95
C VAL A 76 -8.38 -13.26 1.42
N ILE A 77 -7.71 -14.17 0.71
CA ILE A 77 -6.30 -14.48 0.90
C ILE A 77 -5.52 -13.91 -0.28
N GLY A 78 -4.56 -13.04 0.00
CA GLY A 78 -3.52 -12.69 -0.95
C GLY A 78 -2.22 -13.39 -0.60
N ASP A 79 -1.59 -14.02 -1.58
CA ASP A 79 -0.30 -14.68 -1.47
C ASP A 79 0.59 -14.22 -2.63
N HIS A 80 1.67 -13.52 -2.30
CA HIS A 80 2.60 -12.92 -3.25
C HIS A 80 1.93 -11.92 -4.20
N LEU A 81 1.79 -10.68 -3.74
CA LEU A 81 1.24 -9.58 -4.52
C LEU A 81 2.29 -8.50 -4.74
N TRP A 82 2.38 -7.98 -5.97
CA TRP A 82 3.18 -6.78 -6.25
C TRP A 82 2.36 -5.72 -6.98
N LEU A 83 2.07 -4.64 -6.27
CA LEU A 83 1.31 -3.51 -6.78
C LEU A 83 2.28 -2.35 -6.96
N TRP A 84 2.55 -2.00 -8.21
CA TRP A 84 3.66 -1.11 -8.54
C TRP A 84 3.19 0.06 -9.41
N ARG A 85 3.21 1.27 -8.84
CA ARG A 85 3.23 2.48 -9.65
C ARG A 85 4.65 2.67 -10.17
N ALA A 86 4.82 2.71 -11.48
CA ALA A 86 6.15 2.70 -12.07
C ALA A 86 7.00 3.90 -11.63
N ASP A 87 8.22 3.64 -11.14
CA ASP A 87 9.24 4.65 -10.82
C ASP A 87 10.23 4.90 -11.98
N HIS A 88 10.21 4.04 -13.00
CA HIS A 88 11.05 4.14 -14.18
C HIS A 88 10.38 3.60 -15.46
N GLY A 89 10.97 3.91 -16.62
CA GLY A 89 10.46 3.53 -17.94
C GLY A 89 9.66 4.65 -18.61
N ASP A 90 8.93 4.28 -19.67
CA ASP A 90 8.18 5.23 -20.48
C ASP A 90 6.87 5.63 -19.80
N GLY A 91 6.49 6.91 -19.92
CA GLY A 91 5.25 7.43 -19.36
C GLY A 91 5.24 7.61 -17.83
N VAL A 92 6.41 7.62 -17.19
CA VAL A 92 6.55 7.78 -15.74
C VAL A 92 6.77 9.22 -15.31
N GLY A 93 6.10 9.60 -14.21
CA GLY A 93 6.28 10.87 -13.53
C GLY A 93 5.03 11.27 -12.74
N TRP A 94 5.19 12.24 -11.83
CA TRP A 94 4.18 12.62 -10.83
C TRP A 94 2.78 12.91 -11.41
N THR A 95 2.72 13.47 -12.62
CA THR A 95 1.45 13.79 -13.32
C THR A 95 1.18 12.86 -14.51
N SER A 96 2.10 11.95 -14.80
CA SER A 96 2.07 11.07 -15.97
C SER A 96 1.37 9.75 -15.66
N ASN A 97 1.88 8.98 -14.69
CA ASN A 97 1.31 7.70 -14.28
C ASN A 97 0.65 7.80 -12.89
N THR A 98 -0.39 8.64 -12.80
CA THR A 98 -1.05 8.93 -11.51
C THR A 98 -1.69 7.68 -10.91
N ALA A 99 -1.43 7.45 -9.62
CA ALA A 99 -2.15 6.47 -8.83
C ALA A 99 -2.13 6.78 -7.34
N ALA A 100 -3.31 6.81 -6.72
CA ALA A 100 -3.48 7.20 -5.33
C ALA A 100 -3.12 6.07 -4.36
N ASN A 101 -3.70 4.88 -4.52
CA ASN A 101 -3.46 3.75 -3.61
C ASN A 101 -3.13 2.47 -4.39
N GLY A 102 -2.22 1.66 -3.85
CA GLY A 102 -1.97 0.32 -4.36
C GLY A 102 -3.06 -0.62 -3.91
N LEU A 103 -3.28 -0.70 -2.60
CA LEU A 103 -4.24 -1.61 -1.99
C LEU A 103 -5.21 -0.86 -1.08
N VAL A 104 -6.51 -1.10 -1.27
CA VAL A 104 -7.55 -0.72 -0.31
C VAL A 104 -8.29 -1.98 0.15
N VAL A 105 -8.31 -2.22 1.47
CA VAL A 105 -8.97 -3.39 2.07
C VAL A 105 -10.13 -2.93 2.95
N ASN A 106 -11.35 -3.18 2.49
CA ASN A 106 -12.59 -2.92 3.23
C ASN A 106 -13.10 -4.20 3.93
N GLY A 107 -12.87 -5.37 3.32
CA GLY A 107 -13.29 -6.67 3.85
C GLY A 107 -12.59 -7.06 5.17
N SER A 108 -13.32 -7.73 6.05
CA SER A 108 -12.79 -8.29 7.30
C SER A 108 -12.14 -9.66 7.11
N ASP A 109 -11.19 -9.99 7.98
CA ASP A 109 -10.43 -11.26 8.01
C ASP A 109 -9.61 -11.55 6.75
N VAL A 110 -9.37 -10.52 5.94
CA VAL A 110 -8.43 -10.56 4.82
C VAL A 110 -7.02 -10.86 5.34
N THR A 111 -6.31 -11.75 4.65
CA THR A 111 -4.95 -12.15 5.03
C THR A 111 -4.01 -11.99 3.84
N MET A 112 -2.86 -11.38 4.07
CA MET A 112 -1.83 -11.14 3.05
C MET A 112 -0.53 -11.84 3.45
N TYR A 113 0.07 -12.59 2.52
CA TYR A 113 1.41 -13.18 2.62
C TYR A 113 2.27 -12.59 1.51
N GLY A 114 3.45 -12.05 1.84
CA GLY A 114 4.36 -11.48 0.85
C GLY A 114 3.74 -10.32 0.07
N LEU A 115 3.45 -9.21 0.76
CA LEU A 115 2.81 -8.04 0.16
C LEU A 115 3.84 -6.98 -0.24
N PHE A 116 3.89 -6.62 -1.52
CA PHE A 116 4.79 -5.61 -2.08
C PHE A 116 3.94 -4.49 -2.70
N VAL A 117 4.05 -3.26 -2.21
CA VAL A 117 3.24 -2.13 -2.71
C VAL A 117 4.09 -0.87 -2.78
N GLU A 118 4.24 -0.27 -3.97
CA GLU A 118 5.29 0.74 -4.19
C GLU A 118 4.85 1.96 -5.01
N HIS A 119 5.45 3.10 -4.63
CA HIS A 119 5.44 4.41 -5.25
C HIS A 119 4.10 5.12 -5.47
N TYR A 120 3.00 4.69 -4.84
CA TYR A 120 1.70 5.37 -4.92
C TYR A 120 1.72 6.77 -4.27
N GLN A 121 0.78 7.64 -4.70
CA GLN A 121 0.77 9.07 -4.37
C GLN A 121 0.07 9.40 -3.05
N GLU A 122 -0.77 8.50 -2.53
CA GLU A 122 -1.40 8.61 -1.22
C GLU A 122 -0.99 7.44 -0.31
N ASP A 123 -1.86 7.03 0.63
CA ASP A 123 -1.60 5.86 1.48
C ASP A 123 -1.43 4.63 0.59
N GLN A 124 -0.27 3.98 0.62
CA GLN A 124 0.05 2.93 -0.35
C GLN A 124 -0.81 1.69 -0.13
N VAL A 125 -0.96 1.33 1.14
CA VAL A 125 -1.98 0.40 1.64
C VAL A 125 -2.89 1.15 2.61
N ARG A 126 -4.20 1.08 2.38
CA ARG A 126 -5.23 1.50 3.33
C ARG A 126 -6.09 0.32 3.75
N TRP A 127 -6.19 0.09 5.05
CA TRP A 127 -6.87 -1.07 5.63
C TRP A 127 -7.98 -0.63 6.58
N ALA A 128 -9.23 -0.77 6.14
CA ALA A 128 -10.44 -0.43 6.88
C ALA A 128 -11.14 -1.67 7.48
N GLY A 129 -10.86 -2.87 6.97
CA GLY A 129 -11.43 -4.12 7.45
C GLY A 129 -10.88 -4.60 8.81
N ASN A 130 -11.74 -5.17 9.66
CA ASN A 130 -11.32 -5.73 10.95
C ASN A 130 -10.68 -7.12 10.79
N ARG A 131 -9.82 -7.49 11.75
CA ARG A 131 -9.12 -8.79 11.83
C ARG A 131 -8.22 -9.07 10.63
N GLY A 132 -7.76 -8.01 9.97
CA GLY A 132 -6.77 -8.10 8.90
C GLY A 132 -5.43 -8.63 9.41
N ARG A 133 -4.75 -9.42 8.58
CA ARG A 133 -3.42 -9.97 8.87
C ARG A 133 -2.47 -9.78 7.71
N THR A 134 -1.23 -9.36 7.99
CA THR A 134 -0.17 -9.30 6.97
C THR A 134 1.12 -9.96 7.47
N TYR A 135 1.63 -10.89 6.69
CA TYR A 135 2.89 -11.58 6.94
C TYR A 135 3.87 -11.21 5.83
N MET A 136 4.88 -10.42 6.21
CA MET A 136 5.82 -9.75 5.30
C MET A 136 5.15 -8.63 4.48
N PHE A 137 5.67 -7.42 4.65
CA PHE A 137 5.32 -6.25 3.84
C PHE A 137 6.59 -5.52 3.40
N GLN A 138 6.65 -5.17 2.12
CA GLN A 138 7.69 -4.33 1.53
C GLN A 138 7.02 -3.14 0.82
N ASN A 139 7.63 -1.96 0.95
CA ASN A 139 7.17 -0.74 0.31
C ASN A 139 8.31 0.22 0.03
N GLU A 140 8.31 0.82 -1.16
CA GLU A 140 9.05 2.05 -1.46
C GLU A 140 8.09 3.23 -1.66
N MET A 141 8.38 4.36 -1.00
CA MET A 141 7.64 5.63 -1.15
C MET A 141 7.87 6.23 -2.56
N PRO A 142 6.98 7.11 -3.08
CA PRO A 142 7.16 7.69 -4.41
C PRO A 142 8.45 8.51 -4.51
N TYR A 143 9.28 8.23 -5.51
CA TYR A 143 10.58 8.89 -5.67
C TYR A 143 10.49 10.27 -6.31
N ASP A 144 9.39 10.51 -7.00
CA ASP A 144 9.16 11.61 -7.91
C ASP A 144 8.28 12.71 -7.33
N VAL A 145 8.12 12.72 -6.00
CA VAL A 145 7.47 13.80 -5.23
C VAL A 145 8.13 15.14 -5.58
N PRO A 146 7.38 16.12 -6.13
CA PRO A 146 7.95 17.41 -6.53
C PRO A 146 8.46 18.23 -5.34
N GLY A 147 7.71 18.21 -4.24
CA GLY A 147 7.97 18.97 -3.04
C GLY A 147 7.03 18.58 -1.91
N GLN A 148 7.29 19.10 -0.72
CA GLN A 148 6.52 18.76 0.47
C GLN A 148 5.06 19.18 0.33
N THR A 149 4.78 20.33 -0.28
CA THR A 149 3.42 20.87 -0.46
C THR A 149 2.52 20.01 -1.34
N GLU A 150 3.10 19.31 -2.30
CA GLU A 150 2.42 18.41 -3.23
C GLU A 150 2.10 17.05 -2.61
N TRP A 151 2.73 16.73 -1.47
CA TRP A 151 2.59 15.45 -0.79
C TRP A 151 2.34 15.67 0.71
N MET A 152 1.13 16.10 1.01
CA MET A 152 0.60 16.30 2.37
C MET A 152 -0.71 15.54 2.53
N SER A 153 -0.86 14.80 3.63
CA SER A 153 -2.14 14.25 4.08
C SER A 153 -2.78 15.21 5.08
N GLY A 154 -3.52 16.19 4.55
CA GLY A 154 -4.02 17.32 5.35
C GLY A 154 -2.87 18.15 5.91
N THR A 155 -2.72 18.18 7.23
CA THR A 155 -1.59 18.84 7.91
C THR A 155 -0.39 17.91 8.15
N THR A 156 -0.51 16.63 7.82
CA THR A 156 0.53 15.61 7.99
C THR A 156 1.47 15.60 6.79
N ARG A 157 2.78 15.51 7.01
CA ARG A 157 3.78 15.42 5.95
C ARG A 157 3.72 14.03 5.29
N GLY A 158 3.38 13.98 4.00
CA GLY A 158 3.24 12.74 3.24
C GLY A 158 2.09 11.84 3.70
N PHE A 159 2.10 10.63 3.16
CA PHE A 159 1.14 9.55 3.43
C PHE A 159 1.85 8.30 3.93
N ALA A 160 1.12 7.40 4.58
CA ALA A 160 1.71 6.19 5.13
C ALA A 160 1.93 5.13 4.04
N ALA A 161 2.99 4.34 4.19
CA ALA A 161 3.17 3.10 3.44
C ALA A 161 2.07 2.07 3.76
N TYR A 162 1.67 2.02 5.04
CA TYR A 162 0.62 1.13 5.50
C TYR A 162 -0.22 1.83 6.56
N ARG A 163 -1.48 2.09 6.24
CA ARG A 163 -2.45 2.71 7.15
C ARG A 163 -3.53 1.72 7.51
N VAL A 164 -3.69 1.49 8.82
CA VAL A 164 -4.89 0.89 9.40
C VAL A 164 -5.81 2.04 9.83
N ASP A 165 -7.05 2.05 9.35
CA ASP A 165 -8.01 3.12 9.64
C ASP A 165 -8.40 3.13 11.13
N ASP A 166 -8.73 4.31 11.65
CA ASP A 166 -8.95 4.55 13.09
C ASP A 166 -10.10 3.71 13.68
N GLY A 167 -11.08 3.31 12.86
CA GLY A 167 -12.21 2.48 13.28
C GLY A 167 -11.89 0.99 13.43
N VAL A 168 -10.69 0.55 13.05
CA VAL A 168 -10.28 -0.86 13.15
C VAL A 168 -9.92 -1.19 14.60
N THR A 169 -10.53 -2.25 15.13
CA THR A 169 -10.33 -2.68 16.52
C THR A 169 -9.38 -3.89 16.65
N ARG A 170 -9.19 -4.63 15.56
CA ARG A 170 -8.29 -5.79 15.49
C ARG A 170 -7.53 -5.79 14.18
N HIS A 171 -6.20 -5.86 14.24
CA HIS A 171 -5.34 -5.95 13.07
C HIS A 171 -3.95 -6.44 13.51
N GLU A 172 -3.32 -7.34 12.76
CA GLU A 172 -1.96 -7.77 13.07
C GLU A 172 -1.08 -7.81 11.83
N ALA A 173 0.17 -7.36 11.95
CA ALA A 173 1.13 -7.51 10.86
C ALA A 173 2.55 -7.79 11.38
N TRP A 174 3.32 -8.56 10.60
CA TRP A 174 4.66 -9.02 10.97
C TRP A 174 5.65 -8.79 9.83
N GLY A 175 6.81 -8.21 10.15
CA GLY A 175 7.90 -8.03 9.20
C GLY A 175 7.56 -6.98 8.15
N LEU A 176 7.52 -5.71 8.55
CA LEU A 176 7.13 -4.61 7.66
C LEU A 176 8.34 -3.71 7.39
N GLY A 177 8.63 -3.46 6.11
CA GLY A 177 9.68 -2.54 5.69
C GLY A 177 9.14 -1.45 4.77
N SER A 178 9.46 -0.20 5.08
CA SER A 178 9.20 0.94 4.19
C SER A 178 10.47 1.74 3.93
N TYR A 179 10.75 2.03 2.67
CA TYR A 179 11.94 2.76 2.24
C TYR A 179 11.53 4.06 1.57
N CYS A 180 12.31 5.12 1.79
CA CYS A 180 12.20 6.34 0.99
C CYS A 180 13.48 6.56 0.17
N PHE A 181 13.29 7.06 -1.04
CA PHE A 181 14.34 7.60 -1.90
C PHE A 181 13.74 8.78 -2.65
N PHE A 182 13.53 9.90 -1.95
CA PHE A 182 12.95 11.11 -2.56
C PHE A 182 13.98 11.75 -3.50
N ASN A 183 14.20 11.12 -4.64
CA ASN A 183 15.28 11.42 -5.57
C ASN A 183 15.07 12.80 -6.20
N ARG A 184 13.82 13.08 -6.59
CA ARG A 184 13.44 14.36 -7.18
C ARG A 184 13.61 15.51 -6.20
N ASN A 185 13.24 15.32 -4.93
CA ASN A 185 13.39 16.31 -3.89
C ASN A 185 13.79 15.66 -2.55
N PRO A 186 15.10 15.63 -2.24
CA PRO A 186 15.61 14.98 -1.02
C PRO A 186 15.21 15.66 0.29
N ASP A 187 14.63 16.87 0.26
CA ASP A 187 14.17 17.58 1.45
C ASP A 187 12.77 17.13 1.91
N VAL A 188 12.08 16.31 1.10
CA VAL A 188 10.78 15.76 1.46
C VAL A 188 10.88 14.87 2.70
N VAL A 189 9.88 15.01 3.56
CA VAL A 189 9.71 14.19 4.76
C VAL A 189 8.39 13.44 4.69
N ALA A 190 8.44 12.12 4.88
CA ALA A 190 7.29 11.35 5.29
C ALA A 190 7.19 11.39 6.81
N GLU A 191 6.05 11.79 7.37
CA GLU A 191 5.87 11.89 8.81
C GLU A 191 6.03 10.51 9.48
N ARG A 192 5.54 9.46 8.85
CA ARG A 192 5.58 8.09 9.35
C ARG A 192 5.51 7.10 8.19
N ALA A 193 6.12 5.93 8.35
CA ALA A 193 5.90 4.82 7.41
C ALA A 193 4.59 4.11 7.70
N PHE A 194 4.31 3.82 8.96
CA PHE A 194 3.13 3.06 9.36
C PHE A 194 2.18 3.94 10.19
N GLN A 195 0.88 3.77 10.00
CA GLN A 195 -0.15 4.45 10.78
C GLN A 195 -1.21 3.45 11.21
N ALA A 196 -1.57 3.45 12.50
CA ALA A 196 -2.59 2.56 13.03
C ALA A 196 -3.20 3.12 14.32
N PRO A 197 -4.46 2.78 14.66
CA PRO A 197 -5.06 3.15 15.93
C PRO A 197 -4.34 2.48 17.10
N VAL A 198 -4.25 3.19 18.23
CA VAL A 198 -3.66 2.68 19.47
C VAL A 198 -4.74 1.89 20.23
N GLY A 199 -4.62 0.56 20.27
CA GLY A 199 -5.56 -0.30 20.98
C GLY A 199 -5.04 -1.72 21.13
N ALA A 200 -5.47 -2.42 22.17
CA ALA A 200 -4.91 -3.73 22.55
C ALA A 200 -5.01 -4.81 21.44
N GLY A 201 -5.93 -4.65 20.49
CA GLY A 201 -6.16 -5.56 19.36
C GLY A 201 -5.40 -5.22 18.07
N VAL A 202 -4.68 -4.09 18.00
CA VAL A 202 -3.95 -3.65 16.81
C VAL A 202 -2.45 -3.74 17.08
N ARG A 203 -1.73 -4.59 16.33
CA ARG A 203 -0.33 -4.94 16.61
C ARG A 203 0.49 -5.14 15.34
N LEU A 204 1.40 -4.23 15.07
CA LEU A 204 2.44 -4.35 14.06
C LEU A 204 3.76 -4.73 14.74
N ARG A 205 4.50 -5.67 14.14
CA ARG A 205 5.71 -6.27 14.73
C ARG A 205 6.84 -6.34 13.71
N ASN A 206 8.06 -6.15 14.19
CA ASN A 206 9.28 -6.19 13.39
C ASN A 206 9.21 -5.21 12.21
N MET A 207 9.03 -3.94 12.54
CA MET A 207 8.97 -2.85 11.57
C MET A 207 10.36 -2.27 11.34
N LEU A 208 10.63 -1.82 10.12
CA LEU A 208 11.80 -1.05 9.78
C LEU A 208 11.47 0.09 8.81
N THR A 209 12.24 1.17 8.91
CA THR A 209 12.24 2.25 7.93
C THR A 209 13.65 2.51 7.44
N VAL A 210 13.78 2.89 6.18
CA VAL A 210 15.08 3.14 5.56
C VAL A 210 15.04 4.38 4.68
N SER A 211 16.05 5.23 4.81
CA SER A 211 16.32 6.31 3.84
C SER A 211 17.47 5.88 2.93
N LEU A 212 17.14 5.59 1.68
CA LEU A 212 18.04 5.05 0.67
C LEU A 212 18.99 6.14 0.12
N GLY A 213 19.98 5.72 -0.67
CA GLY A 213 20.91 6.65 -1.32
C GLY A 213 21.78 7.46 -0.35
N GLY A 214 22.02 6.93 0.85
CA GLY A 214 22.78 7.62 1.90
C GLY A 214 22.01 8.71 2.65
N GLY A 215 20.68 8.74 2.54
CA GLY A 215 19.84 9.73 3.23
C GLY A 215 19.06 10.66 2.31
N ARG A 216 18.57 10.19 1.15
CA ARG A 216 17.77 11.01 0.23
C ARG A 216 16.30 10.99 0.63
N GLY A 217 15.90 11.97 1.41
CA GLY A 217 14.58 12.01 2.05
C GLY A 217 14.62 11.53 3.49
N THR A 218 13.54 11.81 4.21
CA THR A 218 13.40 11.41 5.62
C THR A 218 12.08 10.67 5.85
N ILE A 219 12.11 9.62 6.67
CA ILE A 219 10.93 9.08 7.33
C ILE A 219 11.05 9.43 8.81
N ALA A 220 10.23 10.34 9.32
CA ALA A 220 10.40 10.92 10.66
C ALA A 220 10.12 9.92 11.79
N HIS A 221 9.15 9.02 11.59
CA HIS A 221 8.78 7.98 12.54
C HIS A 221 8.56 6.62 11.86
N VAL A 222 8.84 5.53 12.58
CA VAL A 222 8.56 4.18 12.09
C VAL A 222 7.05 3.98 12.02
N ILE A 223 6.35 4.20 13.14
CA ILE A 223 4.90 4.07 13.23
C ILE A 223 4.33 5.19 14.07
N ASN A 224 3.22 5.79 13.65
CA ASN A 224 2.58 6.89 14.37
C ASN A 224 3.60 8.00 14.73
N GLN A 225 3.87 8.21 16.02
CA GLN A 225 4.90 9.13 16.54
C GLN A 225 6.09 8.38 17.19
N SER A 226 6.22 7.08 16.94
CA SER A 226 7.18 6.17 17.56
C SER A 226 8.27 5.71 16.59
N GLY A 227 9.46 5.50 17.15
CA GLY A 227 10.66 5.15 16.41
C GLY A 227 11.42 6.39 15.92
N PRO A 228 12.76 6.34 15.91
CA PRO A 228 13.61 7.42 15.40
C PRO A 228 13.47 7.61 13.89
N ALA A 229 13.93 8.76 13.40
CA ALA A 229 13.89 9.08 11.98
C ALA A 229 14.93 8.30 11.18
N ALA A 230 14.52 7.75 10.03
CA ALA A 230 15.42 7.24 9.01
C ALA A 230 15.80 8.41 8.09
N GLN A 231 17.07 8.82 8.14
CA GLN A 231 17.58 10.02 7.47
C GLN A 231 19.08 9.95 7.24
N LYS A 232 19.66 10.98 6.61
CA LYS A 232 21.12 11.08 6.44
C LYS A 232 21.87 10.91 7.77
N GLY A 233 22.87 10.04 7.78
CA GLY A 233 23.66 9.70 8.97
C GLY A 233 23.04 8.64 9.88
N ALA A 234 21.75 8.32 9.72
CA ALA A 234 21.06 7.24 10.44
C ALA A 234 19.99 6.63 9.52
N THR A 235 20.45 5.93 8.48
CA THR A 235 19.62 5.55 7.34
C THR A 235 18.71 4.36 7.59
N VAL A 236 18.90 3.59 8.65
CA VAL A 236 18.10 2.40 8.97
C VAL A 236 17.59 2.52 10.40
N GLN A 237 16.28 2.41 10.57
CA GLN A 237 15.64 2.37 11.88
C GLN A 237 14.75 1.13 12.01
N LYS A 238 14.67 0.60 13.22
CA LYS A 238 13.92 -0.63 13.52
C LYS A 238 13.06 -0.40 14.76
N LEU A 239 11.87 -0.98 14.76
CA LEU A 239 10.97 -1.00 15.90
C LEU A 239 10.32 -2.38 16.03
N VAL A 240 10.49 -3.02 17.18
CA VAL A 240 10.06 -4.41 17.39
C VAL A 240 8.53 -4.53 17.46
N SER A 241 7.83 -3.54 18.01
CA SER A 241 6.38 -3.56 18.18
C SER A 241 5.77 -2.16 18.25
N GLY A 242 4.54 -2.03 17.77
CA GLY A 242 3.67 -0.86 17.93
C GLY A 242 2.37 -1.06 17.12
N PRO A 243 1.39 -0.14 17.20
CA PRO A 243 1.30 0.92 18.18
C PRO A 243 1.03 0.39 19.60
#